data_AF-A0A0D9A3T4-F1
#
_entry.id   AF-A0A0D9A3T4-F1
#
_cell.length_a   1.000
_cell.length_b   1.000
_cell.length_c   1.000
_cell.angle_alpha   90.00
_cell.angle_beta   90.00
_cell.angle_gamma   90.00
#
_symmetry.space_group_name_H-M   'P 1'
#
loop_
_entity.id
_entity.type
_entity.pdbx_description
1 polymer ?
#
loop_
_entity_poly.entity_id
_entity_poly.type
_entity_poly.pdbx_seq_one_letter_code
_entity_poly.pdbx_strand_id
1 'polypeptide(L)'
;MTTTDKDRDILARTLWGEARGESVAGQIAVAWAIRNRVFDGKTKSWWGEGYAGVCLKPWQFSCWNKNDPNYAYLSGAKPIPAAQYAQALKAADQVMAGTAPDPTGGATHYYATTMPKPPTWTKGAKQTLKLGQHIFFKDVP
;
A
#
# COMPACT_ATOMS: atom_id res chain seq x y z
N MET A 1 5.07 3.45 -18.20
CA MET A 1 3.97 4.22 -17.61
C MET A 1 4.59 5.44 -16.95
N THR A 2 4.18 6.65 -17.32
CA THR A 2 4.73 7.88 -16.72
C THR A 2 4.05 8.10 -15.38
N THR A 3 4.80 8.07 -14.28
CA THR A 3 4.28 8.38 -12.94
C THR A 3 4.04 9.87 -12.79
N THR A 4 2.89 10.26 -12.24
CA THR A 4 2.51 11.67 -12.06
C THR A 4 2.67 12.13 -10.60
N ASP A 5 2.67 13.45 -10.37
CA ASP A 5 2.63 14.00 -9.00
C ASP A 5 1.36 13.57 -8.25
N LYS A 6 0.27 13.37 -8.98
CA LYS A 6 -0.99 12.84 -8.43
C LYS A 6 -0.83 11.39 -7.97
N ASP A 7 -0.15 10.54 -8.76
CA ASP A 7 0.17 9.16 -8.36
C ASP A 7 1.01 9.13 -7.09
N ARG A 8 2.03 10.00 -7.04
CA ARG A 8 2.94 10.15 -5.90
C ARG A 8 2.20 10.55 -4.63
N ASP A 9 1.35 11.58 -4.70
CA ASP A 9 0.56 12.05 -3.56
C ASP A 9 -0.42 10.98 -3.06
N ILE A 10 -1.18 10.36 -3.97
CA ILE A 10 -2.16 9.32 -3.60
C ILE A 10 -1.46 8.10 -3.00
N LEU A 11 -0.33 7.67 -3.57
CA LEU A 11 0.45 6.57 -3.01
C LEU A 11 0.88 6.91 -1.59
N ALA A 12 1.50 8.07 -1.36
CA ALA A 12 1.97 8.46 -0.04
C ALA A 12 0.84 8.57 0.99
N ARG A 13 -0.32 9.12 0.61
CA ARG A 13 -1.52 9.16 1.46
C ARG A 13 -2.02 7.76 1.82
N THR A 14 -1.99 6.85 0.86
CA THR A 14 -2.33 5.43 1.08
C THR A 14 -1.34 4.78 2.04
N LEU A 15 -0.04 4.97 1.85
CA LEU A 15 1.00 4.46 2.75
C LEU A 15 0.84 4.99 4.17
N TRP A 16 0.45 6.27 4.33
CA TRP A 16 0.16 6.81 5.64
C TRP A 16 -1.11 6.19 6.25
N GLY A 17 -2.17 6.00 5.46
CA GLY A 17 -3.39 5.34 5.93
C GLY A 17 -3.17 3.90 6.39
N GLU A 18 -2.34 3.16 5.66
CA GLU A 18 -2.09 1.72 5.88
C GLU A 18 -0.95 1.43 6.85
N ALA A 19 0.07 2.30 6.91
CA ALA A 19 1.33 2.02 7.60
C ALA A 19 1.91 3.24 8.33
N ARG A 20 1.07 4.18 8.78
CA ARG A 20 1.51 5.15 9.80
C ARG A 20 1.89 4.44 11.10
N GLY A 21 2.95 4.90 11.76
CA GLY A 21 3.49 4.25 12.96
C GLY A 21 4.45 3.10 12.67
N GLU A 22 4.49 2.61 11.43
CA GLU A 22 5.51 1.66 10.98
C GLU A 22 6.84 2.39 10.68
N SER A 23 7.93 1.62 10.66
CA SER A 23 9.22 2.10 10.18
C SER A 23 9.17 2.43 8.69
N VAL A 24 10.18 3.17 8.19
CA VAL A 24 10.35 3.41 6.74
C VAL A 24 10.36 2.10 5.96
N ALA A 25 11.02 1.05 6.47
CA ALA A 25 11.03 -0.26 5.84
C ALA A 25 9.64 -0.89 5.74
N GLY A 26 8.79 -0.70 6.76
CA GLY A 26 7.39 -1.15 6.74
C GLY A 26 6.57 -0.43 5.68
N GLN A 27 6.75 0.89 5.53
CA GLN A 27 6.10 1.67 4.47
C GLN A 27 6.59 1.27 3.07
N ILE A 28 7.89 0.99 2.91
CA ILE A 28 8.46 0.46 1.66
C ILE A 28 7.83 -0.90 1.32
N ALA A 29 7.61 -1.78 2.29
CA ALA A 29 6.98 -3.08 2.06
C ALA A 29 5.53 -2.94 1.56
N VAL A 30 4.73 -2.05 2.16
CA VAL A 30 3.36 -1.76 1.66
C VAL A 30 3.38 -1.12 0.27
N ALA A 31 4.31 -0.18 0.04
CA ALA A 31 4.50 0.44 -1.27
C ALA A 31 4.87 -0.59 -2.36
N TRP A 32 5.69 -1.59 -2.02
CA TRP A 32 6.01 -2.69 -2.91
C TRP A 32 4.81 -3.58 -3.21
N ALA A 33 3.97 -3.88 -2.21
CA ALA A 33 2.72 -4.59 -2.47
C ALA A 33 1.82 -3.84 -3.46
N ILE A 34 1.74 -2.50 -3.35
CA ILE A 34 1.03 -1.65 -4.31
C ILE A 34 1.71 -1.70 -5.69
N ARG A 35 3.04 -1.54 -5.75
CA ARG A 35 3.80 -1.61 -7.01
C ARG A 35 3.61 -2.95 -7.71
N ASN A 36 3.62 -4.06 -6.98
CA ASN A 36 3.40 -5.40 -7.52
C ASN A 36 1.99 -5.55 -8.11
N ARG A 37 0.98 -4.87 -7.55
CA ARG A 37 -0.37 -4.79 -8.13
C ARG A 37 -0.40 -3.94 -9.41
N VAL A 38 0.31 -2.80 -9.41
CA VAL A 38 0.43 -1.91 -10.60
C VAL A 38 1.09 -2.62 -11.77
N PHE A 39 2.07 -3.49 -11.50
CA PHE A 39 2.84 -4.22 -12.50
C PHE A 39 2.44 -5.71 -12.58
N ASP A 40 1.17 -6.04 -12.35
CA ASP A 40 0.68 -7.43 -12.40
C ASP A 40 0.62 -8.03 -13.83
N GLY A 41 0.89 -7.22 -14.85
CA GLY A 41 0.91 -7.61 -16.26
C GLY A 41 -0.47 -7.78 -16.91
N LYS A 42 -1.56 -7.42 -16.21
CA LYS A 42 -2.93 -7.57 -16.73
C LYS A 42 -3.52 -6.22 -17.12
N THR A 43 -4.07 -6.14 -18.32
CA THR A 43 -4.88 -4.98 -18.72
C THR A 43 -6.26 -5.05 -18.06
N LYS A 44 -6.74 -3.93 -17.52
CA LYS A 44 -8.03 -3.84 -16.77
C LYS A 44 -8.02 -4.72 -15.54
N SER A 45 -6.92 -4.67 -14.78
CA SER A 45 -6.78 -5.48 -13.59
C SER A 45 -7.85 -5.14 -12.54
N TRP A 46 -8.22 -6.15 -11.74
CA TRP A 46 -9.10 -5.96 -10.59
C TRP A 46 -8.48 -5.01 -9.57
N TRP A 47 -7.15 -4.92 -9.56
CA TRP A 47 -6.40 -3.99 -8.72
C TRP A 47 -6.64 -2.53 -9.08
N GLY A 48 -6.85 -2.21 -10.36
CA GLY A 48 -6.78 -0.84 -10.88
C GLY A 48 -5.56 -0.64 -11.78
N GLU A 49 -5.47 0.54 -12.40
CA GLU A 49 -4.43 0.88 -13.37
C GLU A 49 -3.56 2.03 -12.86
N GLY A 50 -2.25 1.82 -12.83
CA GLY A 50 -1.32 2.78 -12.24
C GLY A 50 -1.48 2.94 -10.72
N TYR A 51 -0.62 3.74 -10.11
CA TYR A 51 -0.58 3.88 -8.65
C TYR A 51 -1.88 4.48 -8.09
N ALA A 52 -2.33 5.61 -8.64
CA ALA A 52 -3.59 6.22 -8.20
C ALA A 52 -4.79 5.29 -8.42
N GLY A 53 -4.82 4.58 -9.56
CA GLY A 53 -5.88 3.64 -9.87
C GLY A 53 -5.91 2.47 -8.90
N VAL A 54 -4.75 1.91 -8.52
CA VAL A 54 -4.67 0.83 -7.53
C VAL A 54 -5.06 1.29 -6.13
N CYS A 55 -4.56 2.45 -5.70
CA CYS A 55 -4.84 2.98 -4.37
C CYS A 55 -6.31 3.37 -4.16
N LEU A 56 -6.96 3.92 -5.18
CA LEU A 56 -8.35 4.39 -5.11
C LEU A 56 -9.37 3.36 -5.58
N LYS A 57 -8.93 2.19 -6.06
CA LYS A 57 -9.84 1.16 -6.51
C LYS A 57 -10.73 0.69 -5.35
N PRO A 58 -12.06 0.59 -5.55
CA PRO A 58 -12.95 0.05 -4.55
C PRO A 58 -12.44 -1.29 -4.01
N TRP A 59 -12.56 -1.48 -2.70
CA TRP A 59 -12.18 -2.69 -1.96
C TRP A 59 -10.67 -2.95 -1.78
N GLN A 60 -9.79 -2.11 -2.33
CA GLN A 60 -8.34 -2.32 -2.19
C GLN A 60 -7.75 -1.74 -0.90
N PHE A 61 -8.25 -0.57 -0.49
CA PHE A 61 -7.73 0.17 0.65
C PHE A 61 -8.88 0.87 1.38
N SER A 62 -9.26 0.34 2.54
CA SER A 62 -10.42 0.85 3.29
C SER A 62 -10.21 2.25 3.86
N CYS A 63 -8.95 2.70 4.00
CA CYS A 63 -8.62 4.05 4.45
C CYS A 63 -9.21 5.16 3.55
N TRP A 64 -9.56 4.86 2.29
CA TRP A 64 -10.25 5.76 1.37
C TRP A 64 -11.78 5.74 1.49
N ASN A 65 -12.36 4.91 2.37
CA ASN A 65 -13.81 4.91 2.61
C ASN A 65 -14.21 6.15 3.43
N LYS A 66 -15.33 6.79 3.08
CA LYS A 66 -15.79 8.04 3.73
C LYS A 66 -16.02 7.92 5.24
N ASN A 67 -16.32 6.72 5.73
CA ASN A 67 -16.55 6.43 7.14
C ASN A 67 -15.27 6.01 7.90
N ASP A 68 -14.14 5.87 7.20
CA ASP A 68 -12.86 5.58 7.83
C ASP A 68 -12.32 6.84 8.53
N PRO A 69 -11.80 6.74 9.77
CA PRO A 69 -11.26 7.89 10.50
C PRO A 69 -10.10 8.59 9.78
N ASN A 70 -9.42 7.89 8.86
CA ASN A 70 -8.29 8.43 8.10
C ASN A 70 -8.74 9.23 6.88
N TYR A 71 -9.98 9.06 6.41
CA TYR A 71 -10.47 9.67 5.17
C TYR A 71 -10.32 11.19 5.14
N ALA A 72 -10.59 11.88 6.26
CA ALA A 72 -10.44 13.34 6.33
C ALA A 72 -8.99 13.77 6.04
N TYR A 73 -8.00 12.99 6.43
CA TYR A 73 -6.60 13.28 6.15
C TYR A 73 -6.25 12.97 4.69
N LEU A 74 -6.70 11.81 4.20
CA LEU A 74 -6.43 11.33 2.85
C LEU A 74 -7.08 12.24 1.80
N SER A 75 -8.32 12.67 2.00
CA SER A 75 -9.04 13.63 1.13
C SER A 75 -8.48 15.06 1.17
N GLY A 76 -7.59 15.38 2.13
CA GLY A 76 -7.05 16.72 2.31
C GLY A 76 -7.92 17.66 3.17
N ALA A 77 -9.04 17.19 3.71
CA ALA A 77 -9.85 17.96 4.66
C ALA A 77 -9.13 18.23 6.00
N LYS A 78 -8.17 17.38 6.35
CA LYS A 78 -7.25 17.55 7.48
C LYS A 78 -5.81 17.36 7.02
N PRO A 79 -4.85 18.11 7.58
CA PRO A 79 -3.44 17.91 7.25
C PRO A 79 -2.91 16.63 7.89
N ILE A 80 -2.18 15.81 7.11
CA ILE A 80 -1.32 14.77 7.66
C ILE A 80 -0.14 15.45 8.38
N PRO A 81 0.28 15.00 9.57
CA PRO A 81 1.46 15.55 10.23
C PRO A 81 2.69 15.54 9.30
N ALA A 82 3.35 16.69 9.16
CA ALA A 82 4.35 16.92 8.10
C ALA A 82 5.48 15.86 8.09
N ALA A 83 6.01 15.49 9.25
CA ALA A 83 7.05 14.47 9.36
C ALA A 83 6.58 13.08 8.90
N GLN A 84 5.34 12.70 9.22
CA GLN A 84 4.78 11.42 8.82
C GLN A 84 4.48 11.39 7.32
N TYR A 85 3.98 12.50 6.78
CA TYR A 85 3.75 12.63 5.34
C TYR A 85 5.07 12.61 4.55
N ALA A 86 6.11 13.30 5.03
CA ALA A 86 7.45 13.27 4.44
C ALA A 86 8.04 11.84 4.44
N GLN A 87 7.81 11.05 5.50
CA GLN A 87 8.22 9.65 5.54
C GLN A 87 7.51 8.82 4.45
N ALA A 88 6.19 8.99 4.34
CA ALA A 88 5.39 8.28 3.34
C ALA A 88 5.76 8.68 1.91
N LEU A 89 6.02 9.97 1.66
CA LEU A 89 6.54 10.48 0.40
C LEU A 89 7.89 9.85 0.05
N LYS A 90 8.81 9.77 1.01
CA LYS A 90 10.12 9.13 0.79
C LYS A 90 9.99 7.67 0.39
N ALA A 91 9.11 6.91 1.06
CA ALA A 91 8.86 5.52 0.70
C ALA A 91 8.21 5.38 -0.69
N ALA A 92 7.22 6.23 -1.00
CA ALA A 92 6.58 6.30 -2.30
C ALA A 92 7.61 6.57 -3.41
N ASP A 93 8.45 7.58 -3.25
CA ASP A 93 9.49 7.97 -4.22
C ASP A 93 10.48 6.84 -4.46
N GLN A 94 10.99 6.24 -3.40
CA GLN A 94 11.96 5.15 -3.50
C GLN A 94 11.40 3.96 -4.25
N VAL A 95 10.15 3.57 -3.95
CA VAL A 95 9.50 2.45 -4.61
C VAL A 95 9.07 2.80 -6.02
N MET A 96 8.52 3.98 -6.31
CA MET A 96 8.13 4.39 -7.66
C MET A 96 9.34 4.48 -8.60
N ALA A 97 10.47 5.01 -8.10
CA ALA A 97 11.72 5.06 -8.85
C ALA A 97 12.43 3.70 -8.97
N GLY A 98 11.99 2.68 -8.22
CA GLY A 98 12.64 1.36 -8.20
C GLY A 98 14.02 1.36 -7.54
N THR A 99 14.29 2.33 -6.65
CA THR A 99 15.60 2.48 -5.98
C THR A 99 15.68 1.70 -4.66
N ALA A 100 14.54 1.39 -4.04
CA ALA A 100 14.48 0.45 -2.92
C ALA A 100 14.17 -0.97 -3.44
N PRO A 101 14.91 -2.02 -3.05
CA PRO A 101 14.59 -3.40 -3.44
C PRO A 101 13.25 -3.85 -2.85
N ASP A 102 12.61 -4.87 -3.44
CA ASP A 102 11.36 -5.45 -2.91
C ASP A 102 11.65 -6.38 -1.72
N PRO A 103 11.36 -5.97 -0.47
CA PRO A 103 11.57 -6.85 0.69
C PRO A 103 10.49 -7.93 0.79
N THR A 104 9.36 -7.77 0.08
CA THR A 104 8.18 -8.62 0.20
C THR A 104 8.24 -9.85 -0.70
N GLY A 105 9.21 -9.94 -1.61
CA GLY A 105 9.38 -11.08 -2.51
C GLY A 105 8.21 -11.27 -3.49
N GLY A 106 7.65 -10.18 -4.01
CA GLY A 106 6.53 -10.21 -4.95
C GLY A 106 5.15 -10.28 -4.29
N ALA A 107 5.01 -9.85 -3.03
CA ALA A 107 3.71 -9.87 -2.36
C ALA A 107 2.72 -8.91 -3.04
N THR A 108 1.47 -9.32 -3.12
CA THR A 108 0.34 -8.48 -3.57
C THR A 108 -0.71 -8.30 -2.49
N HIS A 109 -0.63 -9.08 -1.42
CA HIS A 109 -1.58 -9.05 -0.30
C HIS A 109 -0.83 -8.91 1.01
N TYR A 110 -1.47 -8.29 1.98
CA TYR A 110 -1.01 -8.25 3.36
C TYR A 110 -2.20 -8.05 4.30
N TYR A 111 -1.99 -8.33 5.57
CA TYR A 111 -2.93 -7.94 6.63
C TYR A 111 -2.16 -7.54 7.91
N ALA A 112 -2.83 -6.78 8.77
CA ALA A 112 -2.25 -6.31 10.02
C ALA A 112 -2.28 -7.40 11.09
N THR A 113 -1.18 -7.57 11.84
CA THR A 113 -1.06 -8.55 12.94
C THR A 113 -1.99 -8.27 14.10
N THR A 114 -2.57 -7.07 14.16
CA THR A 114 -3.58 -6.67 15.13
C THR A 114 -4.97 -7.25 14.82
N MET A 115 -5.18 -7.79 13.62
CA MET A 115 -6.44 -8.45 13.28
C MET A 115 -6.62 -9.73 14.10
N PRO A 116 -7.81 -9.96 14.70
CA PRO A 116 -8.04 -11.10 15.59
C PRO A 116 -8.05 -12.45 14.85
N LYS A 117 -8.34 -12.44 13.55
CA LYS A 117 -8.38 -13.64 12.70
C LYS A 117 -7.72 -13.34 11.35
N PRO A 118 -6.88 -14.24 10.82
CA PRO A 118 -6.38 -14.13 9.46
C PRO A 118 -7.52 -14.12 8.44
N PRO A 119 -7.42 -13.31 7.37
CA PRO A 119 -8.38 -13.35 6.27
C PRO A 119 -8.48 -14.73 5.61
N THR A 120 -9.64 -15.08 5.07
CA THR A 120 -9.85 -16.41 4.45
C THR A 120 -8.94 -16.66 3.25
N TRP A 121 -8.60 -15.61 2.49
CA TRP A 121 -7.71 -15.69 1.32
C TRP A 121 -6.29 -16.12 1.68
N THR A 122 -5.89 -16.08 2.96
CA THR A 122 -4.57 -16.59 3.37
C THR A 122 -4.49 -18.11 3.22
N LYS A 123 -5.63 -18.81 3.15
CA LYS A 123 -5.67 -20.25 2.90
C LYS A 123 -5.22 -20.53 1.46
N GLY A 124 -4.07 -21.17 1.31
CA GLY A 124 -3.47 -21.48 -0.01
C GLY A 124 -2.51 -20.40 -0.52
N ALA A 125 -2.43 -19.25 0.14
CA ALA A 125 -1.44 -18.22 -0.16
C ALA A 125 -0.07 -18.53 0.44
N LYS A 126 0.99 -18.04 -0.20
CA LYS A 126 2.36 -18.13 0.33
C LYS A 126 2.72 -16.89 1.12
N GLN A 127 2.95 -17.04 2.42
CA GLN A 127 3.54 -15.99 3.25
C GLN A 127 4.99 -15.74 2.80
N THR A 128 5.35 -14.47 2.58
CA THR A 128 6.69 -14.09 2.08
C THR A 128 7.48 -13.26 3.06
N LEU A 129 6.81 -12.42 3.85
CA LEU A 129 7.45 -11.51 4.80
C LEU A 129 6.54 -11.25 6.00
N LYS A 130 7.12 -11.12 7.18
CA LYS A 130 6.51 -10.43 8.31
C LYS A 130 7.42 -9.26 8.69
N LEU A 131 6.89 -8.04 8.66
CA LEU A 131 7.65 -6.83 8.98
C LEU A 131 6.75 -5.86 9.74
N GLY A 132 7.22 -5.44 10.91
CA GLY A 132 6.43 -4.62 11.84
C GLY A 132 5.08 -5.27 12.13
N GLN A 133 4.00 -4.52 11.95
CA GLN A 133 2.63 -5.00 12.19
C GLN A 133 1.99 -5.64 10.95
N HIS A 134 2.75 -6.00 9.91
CA HIS A 134 2.21 -6.57 8.67
C HIS A 134 2.77 -7.95 8.35
N ILE A 135 1.90 -8.80 7.79
CA ILE A 135 2.26 -10.08 7.19
C ILE A 135 1.88 -10.04 5.72
N PHE A 136 2.84 -10.30 4.84
CA PHE A 136 2.74 -10.19 3.39
C PHE A 136 2.66 -11.57 2.72
N PHE A 137 1.90 -11.64 1.64
CA PHE A 137 1.59 -12.85 0.91
C PHE A 137 1.63 -12.65 -0.61
N LYS A 138 1.98 -13.72 -1.30
CA LYS A 138 1.82 -13.88 -2.74
C LYS A 138 1.09 -15.19 -3.06
N ASP A 139 0.82 -15.43 -4.34
CA ASP A 139 0.15 -16.64 -4.83
C ASP A 139 -1.22 -16.87 -4.13
N VAL A 140 -1.98 -15.79 -3.92
CA VAL A 140 -3.33 -15.85 -3.35
C VAL A 140 -4.28 -16.48 -4.37
N PRO A 141 -5.05 -17.52 -3.99
CA PRO A 141 -5.96 -18.24 -4.90
C PRO A 141 -7.08 -17.39 -5.50
#